data_AF-A0A842R838-F1
#
_entry.id   AF-A0A842R838-F1
#
_cell.length_a   1.000
_cell.length_b   1.000
_cell.length_c   1.000
_cell.angle_alpha   90.00
_cell.angle_beta   90.00
_cell.angle_gamma   90.00
#
_symmetry.space_group_name_H-M   'P 1'
#
loop_
_entity.id
_entity.type
_entity.pdbx_description
1 polymer ?
#
loop_
_entity_poly.entity_id
_entity_poly.type
_entity_poly.pdbx_seq_one_letter_code
_entity_poly.pdbx_strand_id
1 'polypeptide(L)'
;MNNSTKTILILVIISSLISLTLLPSINLSSIDLSVWCYTITSRKNQSSAIDNQMDHYYQYLPVIYPRNNNDSDEDGLPDVWEEENGCDPTIDDSTLDYDYDELTNIEEYELNCDPLNPDTDGDRFNDGFEVEKGTDPTDPNDHPVRIWLIILIVIFSALLLFALVWITRIMIQVAREEKSKNKES
;
A
#
# COMPACT_ATOMS: atom_id res chain seq x y z
N MET A 1 -40.01 -49.97 6.66
CA MET A 1 -39.25 -49.05 7.53
C MET A 1 -39.88 -47.69 7.43
N ASN A 2 -40.54 -47.30 8.52
CA ASN A 2 -41.35 -46.08 8.71
C ASN A 2 -40.56 -44.80 8.36
N ASN A 3 -41.27 -43.76 7.90
CA ASN A 3 -40.64 -42.49 7.52
C ASN A 3 -39.77 -41.86 8.61
N SER A 4 -39.98 -42.24 9.89
CA SER A 4 -39.13 -41.88 11.03
C SER A 4 -37.76 -42.59 11.07
N THR A 5 -37.62 -43.84 10.59
CA THR A 5 -36.30 -44.50 10.53
C THR A 5 -35.46 -44.03 9.34
N LYS A 6 -36.09 -43.57 8.25
CA LYS A 6 -35.38 -42.95 7.12
C LYS A 6 -34.87 -41.53 7.43
N THR A 7 -35.58 -40.76 8.26
CA THR A 7 -35.11 -39.44 8.73
C THR A 7 -33.96 -39.55 9.71
N ILE A 8 -33.98 -40.53 10.61
CA ILE A 8 -32.89 -40.74 11.58
C ILE A 8 -31.61 -41.21 10.87
N LEU A 9 -31.70 -42.05 9.83
CA LEU A 9 -30.52 -42.48 9.06
C LEU A 9 -29.89 -41.32 8.25
N ILE A 10 -30.70 -40.42 7.71
CA ILE A 10 -30.23 -39.22 6.98
C ILE A 10 -29.59 -38.22 7.94
N LEU A 11 -30.13 -38.06 9.17
CA LEU A 11 -29.55 -37.17 10.17
C LEU A 11 -28.23 -37.71 10.76
N VAL A 12 -28.06 -39.02 10.91
CA VAL A 12 -26.81 -39.64 11.38
C VAL A 12 -25.71 -39.58 10.31
N ILE A 13 -26.06 -39.71 9.03
CA ILE A 13 -25.09 -39.57 7.92
C ILE A 13 -24.69 -38.10 7.71
N ILE A 14 -25.62 -37.15 7.90
CA ILE A 14 -25.34 -35.71 7.82
C ILE A 14 -24.54 -35.24 9.05
N SER A 15 -24.75 -35.78 10.25
CA SER A 15 -23.93 -35.44 11.43
C SER A 15 -22.52 -36.03 11.40
N SER A 16 -22.29 -37.15 10.70
CA SER A 16 -20.95 -37.73 10.54
C SER A 16 -20.17 -37.18 9.34
N LEU A 17 -20.84 -36.49 8.40
CA LEU A 17 -20.19 -35.82 7.26
C LEU A 17 -19.98 -34.31 7.48
N ILE A 18 -20.65 -33.70 8.46
CA ILE A 18 -20.39 -32.31 8.89
C ILE A 18 -19.16 -32.21 9.82
N SER A 19 -18.59 -33.34 10.25
CA SER A 19 -17.36 -33.37 11.06
C SER A 19 -16.08 -33.69 10.28
N LEU A 20 -16.11 -33.71 8.93
CA LEU A 20 -14.94 -34.09 8.11
C LEU A 20 -14.58 -33.14 6.96
N THR A 21 -15.10 -31.91 6.95
CA THR A 21 -14.56 -30.84 6.10
C THR A 21 -14.70 -29.53 6.86
N LEU A 22 -13.66 -29.15 7.60
CA LEU A 22 -13.28 -27.78 7.97
C LEU A 22 -12.03 -27.87 8.90
N LEU A 23 -11.02 -28.61 8.45
CA LEU A 23 -9.66 -28.32 8.87
C LEU A 23 -9.06 -27.50 7.72
N PRO A 24 -8.85 -26.18 7.88
CA PRO A 24 -7.92 -25.52 6.99
C PRO A 24 -6.58 -26.25 7.15
N SER A 25 -6.02 -26.67 6.03
CA SER A 25 -4.63 -27.10 5.92
C SER A 25 -3.77 -26.11 6.69
N ILE A 26 -3.32 -26.48 7.89
CA ILE A 26 -2.44 -25.63 8.67
C ILE A 26 -1.11 -25.66 7.91
N ASN A 27 -0.82 -24.59 7.20
CA ASN A 27 0.50 -24.34 6.68
C ASN A 27 1.41 -24.12 7.90
N LEU A 28 2.37 -25.02 8.13
CA LEU A 28 3.27 -25.00 9.28
C LEU A 28 4.35 -23.89 9.19
N SER A 29 4.18 -22.91 8.29
CA SER A 29 5.04 -21.74 8.16
C SER A 29 4.49 -20.47 8.81
N SER A 30 3.37 -20.52 9.54
CA SER A 30 2.75 -19.30 10.12
C SER A 30 2.05 -19.53 11.47
N ILE A 31 2.72 -20.22 12.40
CA ILE A 31 2.33 -20.22 13.83
C ILE A 31 3.09 -19.08 14.50
N ASP A 32 2.40 -17.98 14.81
CA ASP A 32 2.91 -16.91 15.68
C ASP A 32 2.51 -17.20 17.14
N LEU A 33 3.49 -17.18 18.04
CA LEU A 33 3.35 -17.45 19.48
C LEU A 33 2.97 -16.19 20.30
N SER A 34 2.67 -15.07 19.65
CA SER A 34 2.38 -13.78 20.32
C SER A 34 1.00 -13.67 20.98
N VAL A 35 0.07 -14.62 20.77
CA VAL A 35 -1.33 -14.49 21.19
C VAL A 35 -1.63 -15.02 22.62
N TRP A 36 -0.62 -15.43 23.40
CA TRP A 36 -0.83 -15.91 24.78
C TRP A 36 -0.42 -14.90 25.87
N CYS A 37 -0.92 -13.67 25.86
CA CYS A 37 -0.73 -12.77 27.01
C CYS A 37 -1.85 -11.73 27.29
N TYR A 38 -3.09 -11.94 26.84
CA TYR A 38 -4.20 -11.02 27.17
C TYR A 38 -5.32 -11.64 28.00
N THR A 39 -5.00 -12.34 29.10
CA THR A 39 -5.99 -12.66 30.14
C THR A 39 -5.44 -12.64 31.56
N ILE A 40 -4.71 -11.58 31.98
CA ILE A 40 -4.66 -11.19 33.40
C ILE A 40 -4.55 -9.65 33.51
N THR A 41 -5.64 -8.94 33.24
CA THR A 41 -5.84 -7.60 33.84
C THR A 41 -7.12 -7.63 34.67
N SER A 42 -7.06 -8.29 35.82
CA SER A 42 -7.96 -8.03 36.96
C SER A 42 -7.49 -8.75 38.22
N ARG A 43 -6.44 -8.20 38.86
CA ARG A 43 -6.39 -8.09 40.32
C ARG A 43 -5.67 -6.80 40.70
N LYS A 44 -6.46 -5.78 41.03
CA LYS A 44 -6.00 -4.60 41.73
C LYS A 44 -5.33 -5.00 43.06
N ASN A 45 -4.27 -4.26 43.38
CA ASN A 45 -3.76 -3.97 44.71
C ASN A 45 -3.19 -5.16 45.52
N GLN A 46 -1.86 -5.32 45.46
CA GLN A 46 -1.04 -5.37 46.68
C GLN A 46 0.45 -5.25 46.36
N SER A 47 1.12 -4.45 47.20
CA SER A 47 2.55 -4.49 47.52
C SER A 47 3.45 -3.43 46.89
N SER A 48 3.65 -2.39 47.71
CA SER A 48 4.87 -1.64 47.93
C SER A 48 6.19 -2.41 47.74
N ALA A 49 7.19 -1.66 47.27
CA ALA A 49 8.64 -1.84 47.43
C ALA A 49 9.32 -3.01 46.71
N ILE A 50 10.00 -2.71 45.60
CA ILE A 50 11.29 -3.32 45.24
C ILE A 50 12.19 -2.21 44.68
N ASP A 51 13.01 -1.66 45.55
CA ASP A 51 14.24 -0.95 45.18
C ASP A 51 15.26 -1.96 44.62
N ASN A 52 15.95 -1.52 43.57
CA ASN A 52 17.29 -1.94 43.13
C ASN A 52 17.51 -3.36 42.56
N GLN A 53 18.18 -3.33 41.40
CA GLN A 53 19.06 -4.36 40.83
C GLN A 53 18.49 -5.15 39.64
N MET A 54 18.56 -4.57 38.44
CA MET A 54 18.55 -5.33 37.18
C MET A 54 19.28 -4.60 36.02
N ASP A 55 20.46 -4.02 36.32
CA ASP A 55 21.29 -3.28 35.34
C ASP A 55 22.12 -4.16 34.37
N HIS A 56 22.00 -5.49 34.36
CA HIS A 56 22.88 -6.33 33.52
C HIS A 56 22.24 -7.65 33.08
N TYR A 57 21.20 -7.62 32.23
CA TYR A 57 20.71 -8.84 31.58
C TYR A 57 20.03 -8.64 30.21
N TYR A 58 20.61 -7.84 29.32
CA TYR A 58 20.17 -7.82 27.91
C TYR A 58 21.33 -8.05 26.97
N GLN A 59 21.88 -9.26 27.02
CA GLN A 59 22.69 -9.80 25.95
C GLN A 59 22.01 -11.11 25.53
N TYR A 60 21.57 -11.21 24.26
CA TYR A 60 21.01 -12.41 23.61
C TYR A 60 19.49 -12.68 23.70
N LEU A 61 18.63 -11.70 23.41
CA LEU A 61 17.26 -11.95 22.94
C LEU A 61 17.01 -11.19 21.62
N PRO A 62 16.21 -11.72 20.68
CA PRO A 62 15.84 -11.00 19.46
C PRO A 62 15.28 -9.65 19.85
N VAL A 63 15.68 -8.60 19.14
CA VAL A 63 15.45 -7.23 19.57
C VAL A 63 13.95 -6.90 19.51
N ILE A 64 13.23 -7.24 20.58
CA ILE A 64 12.00 -6.56 20.92
C ILE A 64 12.49 -5.31 21.64
N TYR A 65 12.83 -4.27 20.86
CA TYR A 65 12.82 -2.93 21.41
C TYR A 65 11.44 -2.81 22.09
N PRO A 66 11.32 -2.46 23.38
CA PRO A 66 10.09 -1.84 23.80
C PRO A 66 10.00 -0.62 22.90
N ARG A 67 9.15 -0.67 21.85
CA ARG A 67 8.81 0.53 21.09
C ARG A 67 8.36 1.49 22.17
N ASN A 68 9.19 2.49 22.43
CA ASN A 68 8.83 3.55 23.33
C ASN A 68 7.68 4.23 22.61
N ASN A 69 6.46 3.82 22.93
CA ASN A 69 5.23 4.39 22.40
C ASN A 69 4.89 5.67 23.16
N ASN A 70 5.93 6.37 23.63
CA ASN A 70 5.76 7.72 24.08
C ASN A 70 5.32 8.53 22.88
N ASP A 71 4.40 9.42 23.17
CA ASP A 71 3.75 10.37 22.30
C ASP A 71 3.69 11.61 23.21
N SER A 72 4.72 12.44 23.10
CA SER A 72 5.07 13.46 24.09
C SER A 72 4.19 14.70 24.01
N ASP A 73 3.58 14.96 22.86
CA ASP A 73 2.59 16.02 22.62
C ASP A 73 1.15 15.50 22.49
N GLU A 74 0.95 14.19 22.55
CA GLU A 74 -0.37 13.52 22.51
C GLU A 74 -1.11 13.72 21.17
N ASP A 75 -0.38 13.83 20.06
CA ASP A 75 -0.94 14.06 18.71
C ASP A 75 -1.27 12.77 17.94
N GLY A 76 -0.83 11.62 18.47
CA GLY A 76 -1.04 10.30 17.89
C GLY A 76 0.14 9.74 17.10
N LEU A 77 1.21 10.52 16.94
CA LEU A 77 2.50 10.08 16.41
C LEU A 77 3.40 9.60 17.57
N PRO A 78 4.11 8.47 17.42
CA PRO A 78 5.11 8.08 18.41
C PRO A 78 6.40 8.90 18.29
N ASP A 79 6.97 9.35 19.42
CA ASP A 79 8.21 10.14 19.49
C ASP A 79 9.35 9.55 18.64
N VAL A 80 9.45 8.21 18.65
CA VAL A 80 10.50 7.49 17.92
C VAL A 80 10.29 7.57 16.41
N TRP A 81 9.04 7.48 15.95
CA TRP A 81 8.73 7.63 14.53
C TRP A 81 8.99 9.06 14.07
N GLU A 82 8.60 10.05 14.88
CA GLU A 82 8.85 11.45 14.58
C GLU A 82 10.35 11.76 14.50
N GLU A 83 11.16 11.27 15.46
CA GLU A 83 12.61 11.44 15.42
C GLU A 83 13.25 10.75 14.19
N GLU A 84 12.75 9.58 13.79
CA GLU A 84 13.24 8.83 12.62
C GLU A 84 12.86 9.47 11.28
N ASN A 85 11.71 10.14 11.22
CA ASN A 85 11.16 10.75 10.01
C ASN A 85 11.31 12.29 9.97
N GLY A 86 11.93 12.89 10.99
CA GLY A 86 12.25 14.31 11.02
C GLY A 86 11.09 15.25 11.41
N CYS A 87 10.04 14.71 12.01
CA CYS A 87 9.01 15.47 12.72
C CYS A 87 9.50 15.91 14.12
N ASP A 88 8.74 16.77 14.81
CA ASP A 88 9.12 17.29 16.13
C ASP A 88 8.24 16.67 17.23
N PRO A 89 8.78 15.75 18.08
CA PRO A 89 8.02 15.00 19.09
C PRO A 89 7.59 15.83 20.29
N THR A 90 7.56 17.15 20.17
CA THR A 90 7.15 18.05 21.25
C THR A 90 6.08 19.03 20.82
N ILE A 91 5.64 18.96 19.58
CA ILE A 91 4.59 19.79 18.99
C ILE A 91 3.65 18.92 18.17
N ASP A 92 2.34 19.11 18.37
CA ASP A 92 1.33 18.51 17.50
C ASP A 92 1.54 19.00 16.06
N ASP A 93 2.16 18.13 15.26
CA ASP A 93 2.43 18.31 13.84
C ASP A 93 1.76 17.23 12.98
N SER A 94 1.01 16.30 13.60
CA SER A 94 0.22 15.24 12.98
C SER A 94 -0.62 15.67 11.77
N THR A 95 -1.15 16.90 11.77
CA THR A 95 -2.01 17.45 10.71
C THR A 95 -1.28 18.31 9.68
N LEU A 96 0.04 18.47 9.82
CA LEU A 96 0.88 19.14 8.84
C LEU A 96 1.22 18.18 7.70
N ASP A 97 1.60 18.79 6.57
CA ASP A 97 2.04 18.16 5.34
C ASP A 97 3.39 18.82 5.02
N TYR A 98 4.48 18.11 5.30
CA TYR A 98 5.83 18.68 5.26
C TYR A 98 6.44 18.69 3.86
N ASP A 99 6.06 17.75 3.01
CA ASP A 99 6.59 17.58 1.66
C ASP A 99 5.66 18.07 0.54
N TYR A 100 4.45 18.50 0.93
CA TYR A 100 3.42 19.13 0.10
C TYR A 100 2.80 18.18 -0.93
N ASP A 101 2.59 16.92 -0.54
CA ASP A 101 2.10 15.87 -1.41
C ASP A 101 0.58 15.58 -1.25
N GLU A 102 -0.07 16.30 -0.34
CA GLU A 102 -1.48 16.18 0.08
C GLU A 102 -1.79 15.06 1.08
N LEU A 103 -0.77 14.43 1.71
CA LEU A 103 -0.92 13.61 2.91
C LEU A 103 -0.46 14.37 4.16
N THR A 104 -1.14 14.11 5.27
CA THR A 104 -0.69 14.58 6.58
C THR A 104 0.28 13.61 7.23
N ASN A 105 1.16 14.09 8.12
CA ASN A 105 2.15 13.26 8.83
C ASN A 105 1.51 12.02 9.49
N ILE A 106 0.28 12.15 10.03
CA ILE A 106 -0.45 11.01 10.60
C ILE A 106 -0.94 10.01 9.55
N GLU A 107 -1.37 10.47 8.38
CA GLU A 107 -1.75 9.59 7.26
C GLU A 107 -0.52 8.85 6.73
N GLU A 108 0.62 9.52 6.64
CA GLU A 108 1.88 8.91 6.23
C GLU A 108 2.39 7.88 7.24
N TYR A 109 2.23 8.15 8.53
CA TYR A 109 2.49 7.15 9.58
C TYR A 109 1.63 5.90 9.41
N GLU A 110 0.34 6.05 9.09
CA GLU A 110 -0.58 4.93 8.88
C GLU A 110 -0.25 4.13 7.60
N LEU A 111 0.28 4.80 6.57
CA LEU A 111 0.62 4.23 5.27
C LEU A 111 2.07 3.71 5.18
N ASN A 112 2.92 4.05 6.14
CA ASN A 112 4.39 3.86 6.12
C ASN A 112 5.08 4.61 4.97
N CYS A 113 4.60 5.82 4.69
CA CYS A 113 5.26 6.80 3.82
C CYS A 113 6.31 7.62 4.58
N ASP A 114 7.14 8.34 3.85
CA ASP A 114 8.15 9.27 4.39
C ASP A 114 7.64 10.71 4.36
N PRO A 115 7.34 11.35 5.51
CA PRO A 115 6.76 12.70 5.59
C PRO A 115 7.63 13.82 5.04
N LEU A 116 8.86 13.53 4.66
CA LEU A 116 9.77 14.49 4.05
C LEU A 116 10.05 14.19 2.57
N ASN A 117 9.38 13.20 1.99
CA ASN A 117 9.61 12.76 0.62
C ASN A 117 8.29 12.48 -0.12
N PRO A 118 7.92 13.34 -1.08
CA PRO A 118 6.61 13.29 -1.74
C PRO A 118 6.51 12.21 -2.81
N ASP A 119 7.29 11.13 -2.72
CA ASP A 119 7.43 10.00 -3.66
C ASP A 119 8.26 8.92 -2.92
N THR A 120 7.65 8.24 -1.97
CA THR A 120 8.32 7.31 -1.03
C THR A 120 9.01 6.16 -1.76
N ASP A 121 8.36 5.60 -2.78
CA ASP A 121 8.87 4.45 -3.52
C ASP A 121 9.76 4.81 -4.74
N GLY A 122 9.78 6.08 -5.13
CA GLY A 122 10.65 6.65 -6.16
C GLY A 122 10.20 6.38 -7.60
N ASP A 123 8.92 6.12 -7.83
CA ASP A 123 8.34 5.80 -9.13
C ASP A 123 7.90 7.06 -9.95
N ARG A 124 7.96 8.23 -9.30
CA ARG A 124 7.59 9.57 -9.80
C ARG A 124 6.09 9.85 -9.85
N PHE A 125 5.30 9.17 -9.05
CA PHE A 125 4.02 9.64 -8.56
C PHE A 125 4.18 10.05 -7.10
N ASN A 126 3.38 11.02 -6.67
CA ASN A 126 3.40 11.43 -5.28
C ASN A 126 2.44 10.58 -4.46
N ASP A 127 2.81 10.27 -3.22
CA ASP A 127 2.12 9.31 -2.38
C ASP A 127 0.64 9.70 -2.21
N GLY A 128 0.35 10.97 -1.96
CA GLY A 128 -1.02 11.49 -1.87
C GLY A 128 -1.84 11.28 -3.15
N PHE A 129 -1.24 11.39 -4.33
CA PHE A 129 -1.92 11.08 -5.58
C PHE A 129 -2.15 9.59 -5.77
N GLU A 130 -1.21 8.75 -5.33
CA GLU A 130 -1.35 7.30 -5.38
C GLU A 130 -2.47 6.81 -4.48
N VAL A 131 -2.54 7.33 -3.25
CA VAL A 131 -3.64 7.11 -2.31
C VAL A 131 -4.97 7.57 -2.91
N GLU A 132 -5.01 8.75 -3.56
CA GLU A 132 -6.21 9.25 -4.25
C GLU A 132 -6.67 8.33 -5.39
N LYS A 133 -5.72 7.63 -6.06
CA LYS A 133 -6.01 6.64 -7.11
C LYS A 133 -6.21 5.22 -6.58
N GLY A 134 -5.95 4.98 -5.31
CA GLY A 134 -6.06 3.69 -4.65
C GLY A 134 -4.95 2.71 -5.06
N THR A 135 -3.76 3.23 -5.33
CA THR A 135 -2.52 2.44 -5.51
C THR A 135 -1.66 2.51 -4.24
N ASP A 136 -0.62 1.69 -4.14
CA ASP A 136 0.23 1.58 -2.95
C ASP A 136 1.45 2.49 -3.07
N PRO A 137 1.57 3.57 -2.28
CA PRO A 137 2.68 4.55 -2.38
C PRO A 137 4.04 3.99 -1.93
N THR A 138 4.08 2.73 -1.48
CA THR A 138 5.31 2.05 -1.05
C THR A 138 5.76 0.95 -2.01
N ASP A 139 5.00 0.68 -3.08
CA ASP A 139 5.36 -0.29 -4.14
C ASP A 139 5.56 0.40 -5.49
N PRO A 140 6.81 0.52 -5.99
CA PRO A 140 7.12 1.24 -7.23
C PRO A 140 6.59 0.57 -8.50
N ASN A 141 5.85 -0.54 -8.37
CA ASN A 141 5.14 -1.21 -9.45
C ASN A 141 3.61 -1.08 -9.38
N ASP A 142 3.06 -0.60 -8.27
CA ASP A 142 1.63 -0.35 -8.10
C ASP A 142 1.36 1.15 -8.13
N HIS A 143 1.29 1.68 -9.36
CA HIS A 143 1.16 3.11 -9.57
C HIS A 143 0.13 3.47 -10.66
N PRO A 144 -0.37 4.71 -10.71
CA PRO A 144 -1.33 5.13 -11.71
C PRO A 144 -0.77 5.13 -13.15
N VAL A 145 -1.66 5.10 -14.14
CA VAL A 145 -1.28 5.21 -15.55
C VAL A 145 -1.00 6.67 -15.95
N ARG A 146 0.08 6.90 -16.73
CA ARG A 146 0.44 8.24 -17.24
C ARG A 146 -0.45 8.66 -18.42
N ILE A 147 -1.68 9.10 -18.13
CA ILE A 147 -2.70 9.50 -19.14
C ILE A 147 -2.14 10.56 -20.11
N TRP A 148 -1.40 11.56 -19.60
CA TRP A 148 -0.78 12.60 -20.41
C TRP A 148 0.18 12.05 -21.47
N LEU A 149 0.93 10.99 -21.15
CA LEU A 149 1.84 10.34 -22.09
C LEU A 149 1.07 9.65 -23.22
N ILE A 150 -0.04 8.99 -22.89
CA ILE A 150 -0.92 8.36 -23.90
C ILE A 150 -1.49 9.42 -24.83
N ILE A 151 -2.00 10.53 -24.28
CA ILE A 151 -2.52 11.65 -25.08
C ILE A 151 -1.43 12.22 -26.00
N LEU A 152 -0.21 12.42 -25.49
CA LEU A 152 0.92 12.91 -26.27
C LEU A 152 1.27 11.96 -27.43
N ILE A 153 1.31 10.64 -27.18
CA ILE A 153 1.55 9.62 -28.22
C ILE A 153 0.45 9.65 -29.28
N VAL A 154 -0.81 9.78 -28.87
CA VAL A 154 -1.96 9.85 -29.79
C VAL A 154 -1.89 11.11 -30.67
N ILE A 155 -1.62 12.27 -30.07
CA ILE A 155 -1.47 13.54 -30.80
C ILE A 155 -0.29 13.45 -31.77
N PHE A 156 0.86 12.96 -31.31
CA PHE A 156 2.05 12.80 -32.14
C PHE A 156 1.78 11.85 -33.33
N SER A 157 1.10 10.73 -33.07
CA SER A 157 0.71 9.77 -34.11
C SER A 157 -0.26 10.40 -35.11
N ALA A 158 -1.23 11.19 -34.65
CA ALA A 158 -2.15 11.91 -35.53
C ALA A 158 -1.44 12.95 -36.41
N LEU A 159 -0.49 13.70 -35.85
CA LEU A 159 0.32 14.66 -36.59
C LEU A 159 1.21 13.96 -37.63
N LEU A 160 1.80 12.81 -37.28
CA LEU A 160 2.59 12.00 -38.19
C LEU A 160 1.74 11.51 -39.38
N LEU A 161 0.55 10.99 -39.12
CA LEU A 161 -0.38 10.55 -40.17
C LEU A 161 -0.83 11.72 -41.05
N PHE A 162 -1.12 12.87 -40.46
CA PHE A 162 -1.46 14.08 -41.20
C PHE A 162 -0.32 14.51 -42.13
N ALA A 163 0.92 14.53 -41.63
CA ALA A 163 2.10 14.84 -42.41
C ALA A 163 2.30 13.86 -43.58
N LEU A 164 2.10 12.56 -43.36
CA LEU A 164 2.18 11.55 -44.42
C LEU A 164 1.13 11.76 -45.51
N VAL A 165 -0.13 12.00 -45.13
CA VAL A 165 -1.19 12.32 -46.10
C VAL A 165 -0.86 13.60 -46.86
N TRP A 166 -0.36 14.63 -46.17
CA TRP A 166 0.01 15.89 -46.80
C TRP A 166 1.15 15.72 -47.81
N ILE A 167 2.20 14.98 -47.45
CA ILE A 167 3.34 14.69 -48.35
C ILE A 167 2.87 13.90 -49.58
N THR A 168 2.06 12.85 -49.39
CA THR A 168 1.55 12.07 -50.53
C THR A 168 0.72 12.92 -51.49
N ARG A 169 -0.07 13.88 -50.96
CA ARG A 169 -0.81 14.85 -51.79
C ARG A 169 0.12 15.75 -52.61
N ILE A 170 1.19 16.26 -52.00
CA ILE A 170 2.20 17.07 -52.71
C ILE A 170 2.89 16.26 -53.81
N MET A 171 3.31 15.04 -53.50
CA MET A 171 3.98 14.18 -54.47
C MET A 171 3.08 13.85 -55.67
N ILE A 172 1.79 13.59 -55.43
CA ILE A 172 0.80 13.39 -56.51
C ILE A 172 0.64 14.65 -57.35
N GLN A 173 0.65 15.83 -56.74
CA GLN A 173 0.55 17.10 -57.46
C GLN A 173 1.76 17.31 -58.37
N VAL A 174 2.97 17.16 -57.84
CA VAL A 174 4.22 17.30 -58.62
C VAL A 174 4.26 16.32 -59.80
N ALA A 175 3.91 15.05 -59.57
CA ALA A 175 3.88 14.04 -60.62
C ALA A 175 2.84 14.34 -61.72
N ARG A 176 1.74 15.04 -61.39
CA ARG A 176 0.74 15.46 -62.38
C ARG A 176 1.26 16.59 -63.27
N GLU A 177 1.99 17.55 -62.69
CA GLU A 177 2.57 18.70 -63.40
C GLU A 177 3.69 18.28 -64.36
N GLU A 178 4.50 17.27 -64.00
CA GLU A 178 5.51 16.70 -64.92
C GLU A 178 4.86 16.01 -66.13
N LYS A 179 3.76 15.27 -65.90
CA LYS A 179 3.02 14.60 -66.99
C LYS A 179 2.34 15.57 -67.94
N SER A 180 1.83 16.71 -67.47
CA SER A 180 1.22 17.71 -68.36
C SER A 180 2.26 18.37 -69.27
N LYS A 181 3.46 18.68 -68.75
CA LYS A 181 4.55 19.29 -69.53
C LYS A 181 5.04 18.39 -70.66
N ASN A 182 5.20 17.09 -70.41
CA ASN A 182 5.68 16.13 -71.42
C ASN A 182 4.67 15.84 -72.55
N LYS A 183 3.39 16.23 -72.39
CA LYS A 183 2.36 16.01 -73.42
C LYS A 183 2.29 17.17 -74.43
N GLU A 184 2.85 18.32 -74.08
CA GLU A 184 2.86 19.54 -74.91
C GLU A 184 4.18 19.71 -75.69
N SER A 185 5.23 18.92 -75.37
CA SER A 185 6.51 18.85 -76.07
C SER A 185 6.55 17.76 -77.14
#